data_AF-A0A6S7BPG7-F1
#
_entry.id   AF-A0A6S7BPG7-F1
#
_cell.length_a   1.000
_cell.length_b   1.000
_cell.length_c   1.000
_cell.angle_alpha   90.00
_cell.angle_beta   90.00
_cell.angle_gamma   90.00
#
_symmetry.space_group_name_H-M   'P 1'
#
loop_
_entity.id
_entity.type
_entity.pdbx_description
1 polymer ?
#
loop_
_entity_poly.entity_id
_entity_poly.type
_entity_poly.pdbx_seq_one_letter_code
_entity_poly.pdbx_strand_id
1 'polypeptide(L)'
;MKAKEAFQKLEVLIDQACDDCSFGIAIRGAEALGMIGGKGNNQWSLDYDFELVDDSGEKVALSFHSYDQSKAFSVRPDMNKFELTLTATTGVATVHRNQYER
;
A
#
# COMPACT_ATOMS: atom_id res chain seq x y z
N MET A 1 -3.82 -9.29 16.00
CA MET A 1 -2.80 -9.56 14.95
C MET A 1 -1.64 -8.61 15.21
N LYS A 2 -0.38 -9.04 15.14
CA LYS A 2 0.75 -8.13 15.39
C LYS A 2 1.04 -7.27 14.16
N ALA A 3 1.39 -5.99 14.37
CA ALA A 3 1.67 -5.07 13.26
C ALA A 3 2.85 -5.56 12.40
N LYS A 4 3.88 -6.13 13.02
CA LYS A 4 5.04 -6.72 12.33
C LYS A 4 4.70 -7.93 11.46
N GLU A 5 3.78 -8.79 11.91
CA GLU A 5 3.33 -9.94 11.12
C GLU A 5 2.49 -9.50 9.92
N ALA A 6 1.64 -8.49 10.12
CA ALA A 6 0.89 -7.87 9.03
C ALA A 6 1.83 -7.22 8.02
N PHE A 7 2.88 -6.51 8.47
CA PHE A 7 3.89 -5.91 7.60
C PHE A 7 4.58 -6.95 6.71
N GLN A 8 5.11 -8.03 7.29
CA GLN A 8 5.80 -9.07 6.52
C GLN A 8 4.90 -9.76 5.50
N LYS A 9 3.62 -9.98 5.84
CA LYS A 9 2.65 -10.54 4.90
C LYS A 9 2.32 -9.56 3.77
N LEU A 10 2.15 -8.28 4.09
CA LEU A 10 1.85 -7.25 3.09
C LEU A 10 3.02 -7.00 2.17
N GLU A 11 4.26 -7.07 2.65
CA GLU A 11 5.47 -6.98 1.85
C GLU A 11 5.45 -7.99 0.70
N VAL A 12 5.20 -9.27 1.01
CA VAL A 12 5.07 -10.34 0.01
C VAL A 12 3.89 -10.11 -0.94
N LEU A 13 2.76 -9.63 -0.43
CA LEU A 13 1.58 -9.36 -1.25
C LEU A 13 1.75 -8.15 -2.17
N ILE A 14 2.52 -7.13 -1.75
CA ILE A 14 2.90 -5.98 -2.57
C ILE A 14 3.81 -6.42 -3.70
N ASP A 15 4.81 -7.24 -3.40
CA ASP A 15 5.72 -7.74 -4.42
C ASP A 15 4.98 -8.59 -5.44
N GLN A 16 4.08 -9.48 -4.99
CA GLN A 16 3.20 -10.23 -5.89
C GLN A 16 2.25 -9.30 -6.69
N ALA A 17 1.71 -8.25 -6.06
CA ALA A 17 0.85 -7.27 -6.74
C ALA A 17 1.60 -6.52 -7.84
N CYS A 18 2.90 -6.24 -7.63
CA CYS A 18 3.78 -5.64 -8.62
C CYS A 18 4.09 -6.61 -9.76
N ASP A 19 4.42 -7.86 -9.46
CA ASP A 19 4.71 -8.90 -10.47
C ASP A 19 3.50 -9.21 -11.36
N ASP A 20 2.30 -9.25 -10.77
CA ASP A 20 1.04 -9.49 -11.49
C ASP A 20 0.40 -8.21 -12.08
N CYS A 21 1.04 -7.04 -11.90
CA CYS A 21 0.52 -5.72 -12.26
C CYS A 21 -0.93 -5.48 -11.77
N SER A 22 -1.22 -5.93 -10.55
CA SER A 22 -2.57 -6.00 -9.98
C SER A 22 -2.61 -5.56 -8.52
N PHE A 23 -2.98 -4.30 -8.30
CA PHE A 23 -3.08 -3.75 -6.95
C PHE A 23 -4.13 -4.42 -6.05
N GLY A 24 -5.14 -5.06 -6.66
CA GLY A 24 -6.21 -5.71 -5.93
C GLY A 24 -5.75 -6.87 -5.02
N ILE A 25 -4.54 -7.39 -5.21
CA ILE A 25 -3.94 -8.41 -4.34
C ILE A 25 -3.57 -7.79 -2.98
N ALA A 26 -2.84 -6.68 -3.01
CA ALA A 26 -2.41 -5.97 -1.79
C ALA A 26 -3.61 -5.40 -1.01
N ILE A 27 -4.60 -4.81 -1.69
CA ILE A 27 -5.80 -4.24 -1.05
C ILE A 27 -6.62 -5.31 -0.33
N ARG A 28 -6.95 -6.42 -1.02
CA ARG A 28 -7.69 -7.53 -0.41
C ARG A 28 -6.90 -8.19 0.72
N GLY A 29 -5.58 -8.22 0.59
CA GLY A 29 -4.67 -8.61 1.66
C GLY A 29 -4.83 -7.76 2.92
N ALA A 30 -4.78 -6.44 2.78
CA ALA A 30 -4.95 -5.51 3.89
C ALA A 30 -6.32 -5.65 4.57
N GLU A 31 -7.40 -5.75 3.78
CA GLU A 31 -8.76 -5.97 4.30
C GLU A 31 -8.87 -7.32 5.05
N ALA A 32 -8.30 -8.39 4.50
CA ALA A 32 -8.29 -9.71 5.14
C ALA A 32 -7.45 -9.74 6.44
N LEU A 33 -6.45 -8.88 6.55
CA LEU A 33 -5.67 -8.68 7.77
C LEU A 33 -6.41 -7.83 8.81
N GLY A 34 -7.60 -7.31 8.49
CA GLY A 34 -8.39 -6.48 9.38
C GLY A 34 -7.84 -5.06 9.54
N MET A 35 -7.08 -4.57 8.55
CA MET A 35 -6.68 -3.17 8.55
C MET A 35 -7.88 -2.26 8.32
N ILE A 36 -7.90 -1.12 9.00
CA ILE A 36 -8.94 -0.11 8.90
C ILE A 36 -8.51 0.91 7.86
N GLY A 37 -9.37 1.21 6.90
CA GLY A 37 -9.05 2.13 5.83
C GLY A 37 -9.95 1.95 4.63
N GLY A 38 -9.48 2.42 3.47
CA GLY A 38 -10.18 2.22 2.22
C GLY A 38 -9.77 3.20 1.14
N LYS A 39 -10.64 3.29 0.13
CA LYS A 39 -10.41 4.15 -1.03
C LYS A 39 -10.54 5.63 -0.66
N GLY A 40 -9.51 6.41 -0.99
CA GLY A 40 -9.54 7.86 -0.93
C GLY A 40 -10.52 8.47 -1.95
N ASN A 41 -10.96 9.70 -1.69
CA ASN A 41 -11.98 10.35 -2.51
C ASN A 41 -11.39 11.30 -3.56
N ASN A 42 -10.48 10.80 -4.40
CA ASN A 42 -9.90 11.56 -5.50
C ASN A 42 -10.51 11.14 -6.84
N GLN A 43 -10.80 12.11 -7.69
CA GLN A 43 -11.39 11.90 -9.02
C GLN A 43 -10.32 11.57 -10.07
N TRP A 44 -9.07 11.97 -9.82
CA TRP A 44 -7.97 11.90 -10.79
C TRP A 44 -6.89 10.87 -10.43
N SER A 45 -6.93 10.32 -9.22
CA SER A 45 -6.05 9.26 -8.77
C SER A 45 -6.85 8.18 -8.05
N LEU A 46 -6.28 6.99 -8.02
CA LEU A 46 -6.79 5.91 -7.21
C LEU A 46 -5.91 5.78 -5.98
N ASP A 47 -6.43 6.27 -4.87
CA ASP A 47 -5.78 6.25 -3.56
C ASP A 47 -6.42 5.19 -2.68
N TYR A 48 -5.61 4.40 -1.99
CA TYR A 48 -6.06 3.56 -0.90
C TYR A 48 -5.11 3.69 0.28
N ASP A 49 -5.66 3.96 1.46
CA ASP A 49 -4.90 4.04 2.70
C ASP A 49 -5.51 3.09 3.71
N PHE A 50 -4.68 2.26 4.31
CA PHE A 50 -5.03 1.33 5.37
C PHE A 50 -4.08 1.49 6.54
N GLU A 51 -4.61 1.35 7.74
CA GLU A 51 -3.82 1.29 8.97
C GLU A 51 -4.26 0.15 9.87
N LEU A 52 -3.30 -0.40 10.60
CA LEU A 52 -3.56 -1.30 11.71
C LEU A 52 -2.62 -0.94 12.85
N VAL A 53 -3.21 -0.73 14.02
CA VAL A 53 -2.49 -0.51 15.26
C VAL A 53 -2.69 -1.75 16.10
N ASP A 54 -1.60 -2.33 16.60
CA ASP A 54 -1.67 -3.48 17.47
C ASP A 54 -1.78 -3.09 18.95
N ASP A 55 -2.04 -4.09 19.80
CA ASP A 55 -2.19 -3.89 21.24
C ASP A 55 -0.89 -3.45 21.94
N SER A 56 0.26 -3.55 21.25
CA SER A 56 1.57 -3.10 21.74
C SER A 56 1.86 -1.64 21.36
N GLY A 57 0.96 -1.01 20.59
CA GLY A 57 1.10 0.35 20.08
C GLY A 57 1.98 0.45 18.83
N GLU A 58 2.37 -0.67 18.22
CA GLU A 58 3.00 -0.65 16.91
C GLU A 58 1.95 -0.40 15.83
N LYS A 59 2.30 0.40 14.82
CA LYS A 59 1.39 0.77 13.73
C LYS A 59 1.97 0.31 12.41
N VAL A 60 1.17 -0.38 11.61
CA VAL A 60 1.44 -0.63 10.19
C VAL A 60 0.47 0.18 9.34
N ALA A 61 0.99 0.86 8.32
CA ALA A 61 0.22 1.65 7.38
C ALA A 61 0.59 1.23 5.95
N LEU A 62 -0.43 0.96 5.13
CA LEU A 62 -0.30 0.69 3.71
C LEU A 62 -0.95 1.84 2.95
N SER A 63 -0.19 2.46 2.07
CA SER A 63 -0.67 3.46 1.13
C SER A 63 -0.42 2.98 -0.29
N PHE A 64 -1.46 3.07 -1.11
CA PHE A 64 -1.40 2.82 -2.54
C PHE A 64 -1.85 4.06 -3.29
N HIS A 65 -1.09 4.43 -4.31
CA HIS A 65 -1.36 5.58 -5.15
C HIS A 65 -1.19 5.20 -6.62
N SER A 66 -2.27 5.27 -7.38
CA SER A 66 -2.23 5.16 -8.85
C SER A 66 -2.59 6.49 -9.49
N TYR A 67 -1.80 6.91 -10.46
CA TYR A 67 -2.01 8.16 -11.20
C TYR A 67 -1.53 8.06 -12.64
N ASP A 68 -2.22 8.78 -13.52
CA ASP A 68 -1.85 8.94 -14.93
C ASP A 68 -0.60 9.82 -15.03
N GLN A 69 0.44 9.32 -15.70
CA GLN A 69 1.68 10.06 -15.95
C GLN A 69 1.66 10.85 -17.26
N SER A 70 0.58 10.74 -18.03
CA SER A 70 0.44 11.34 -19.34
C SER A 70 0.51 12.86 -19.24
N LYS A 71 1.23 13.44 -20.20
CA LYS A 71 1.27 14.89 -20.43
C LYS A 71 0.58 15.17 -21.75
N ALA A 72 0.26 16.44 -22.01
CA ALA A 72 -0.20 16.86 -23.33
C ALA A 72 0.76 16.29 -24.40
N PHE A 73 0.22 15.50 -25.34
CA PHE A 73 0.93 14.84 -26.45
C PHE A 73 1.84 13.64 -26.09
N SER A 74 1.70 13.02 -24.93
CA SER A 74 2.37 11.74 -24.63
C SER A 74 1.47 10.81 -23.83
N VAL A 75 1.14 9.65 -24.41
CA VAL A 75 0.51 8.54 -23.68
C VAL A 75 1.61 7.81 -22.92
N ARG A 76 1.61 7.92 -21.59
CA ARG A 76 2.51 7.15 -20.72
C ARG A 76 1.68 6.13 -19.93
N PRO A 77 2.26 4.97 -19.60
CA PRO A 77 1.61 4.01 -18.70
C PRO A 77 1.24 4.68 -17.37
N ASP A 78 0.14 4.23 -16.77
CA ASP A 78 -0.26 4.62 -15.43
C ASP A 78 0.78 4.12 -14.43
N MET A 79 1.11 4.95 -13.44
CA MET A 79 2.06 4.60 -12.41
C MET A 79 1.33 4.17 -11.15
N ASN A 80 1.66 2.99 -10.66
CA ASN A 80 1.08 2.38 -9.47
C ASN A 80 2.16 2.27 -8.39
N LYS A 81 1.99 2.93 -7.26
CA LYS A 81 2.97 2.96 -6.16
C LYS A 81 2.38 2.37 -4.90
N PHE A 82 3.15 1.52 -4.23
CA PHE A 82 2.91 1.06 -2.88
C PHE A 82 3.93 1.62 -1.92
N GLU A 83 3.45 2.04 -0.76
CA GLU A 83 4.27 2.36 0.40
C GLU A 83 3.69 1.62 1.61
N LEU A 84 4.51 0.82 2.26
CA LEU A 84 4.18 0.12 3.48
C LEU A 84 5.12 0.59 4.58
N THR A 85 4.56 1.10 5.67
CA THR A 85 5.31 1.65 6.79
C THR A 85 4.94 0.91 8.07
N LEU A 86 5.94 0.37 8.78
CA LEU A 86 5.81 -0.15 10.13
C LEU A 86 6.48 0.81 11.10
N THR A 87 5.69 1.49 11.92
CA THR A 87 6.14 2.34 13.01
C THR A 87 6.14 1.55 14.30
N ALA A 88 7.33 1.27 14.83
CA ALA A 88 7.48 0.66 16.15
C ALA A 88 7.13 1.66 17.26
N THR A 89 6.81 1.17 18.46
CA THR A 89 6.53 2.00 19.64
C THR A 89 7.71 2.89 20.04
N THR A 90 8.93 2.52 19.65
CA THR A 90 10.17 3.30 19.85
C THR A 90 10.30 4.48 18.87
N GLY A 91 9.38 4.63 17.93
CA GLY A 91 9.40 5.66 16.88
C GLY A 91 10.23 5.31 15.64
N VAL A 92 10.86 4.13 15.61
CA VAL A 92 11.59 3.66 14.43
C VAL A 92 10.59 3.18 13.38
N ALA A 93 10.61 3.82 12.21
CA ALA A 93 9.81 3.44 11.07
C ALA A 93 10.62 2.57 10.09
N THR A 94 10.11 1.39 9.77
CA THR A 94 10.59 0.54 8.67
C THR A 94 9.68 0.75 7.49
N VAL A 95 10.24 1.05 6.32
CA VAL A 95 9.46 1.38 5.12
C VAL A 95 9.83 0.42 4.00
N HIS A 96 8.83 -0.20 3.39
CA HIS A 96 8.92 -0.96 2.14
C HIS A 96 8.19 -0.21 1.04
N ARG A 97 8.79 -0.14 -0.15
CA ARG A 97 8.21 0.55 -1.31
C ARG A 97 8.42 -0.29 -2.55
N ASN A 98 7.34 -0.43 -3.33
CA ASN A 98 7.41 -1.07 -4.62
C ASN A 98 6.45 -0.37 -5.59
N GLN A 99 6.69 -0.51 -6.90
CA GLN A 99 5.90 0.16 -7.93
C GLN A 99 5.90 -0.62 -9.24
N TYR A 100 4.85 -0.45 -10.03
CA TYR A 100 4.76 -0.99 -11.38
C TYR A 100 4.06 -0.02 -12.33
N GLU A 101 4.33 -0.19 -13.62
CA GLU A 101 3.74 0.59 -14.71
C GLU A 101 2.71 -0.27 -15.46
N ARG A 102 1.55 0.29 -15.80
CA ARG A 102 0.49 -0.44 -16.52
C ARG A 102 -0.19 0.39 -17.60
#